data_AF-A0A178DV30-F1
#
_entry.id   AF-A0A178DV30-F1
#
_cell.length_a   1.000
_cell.length_b   1.000
_cell.length_c   1.000
_cell.angle_alpha   90.00
_cell.angle_beta   90.00
_cell.angle_gamma   90.00
#
_symmetry.space_group_name_H-M   'P 1'
#
loop_
_entity.id
_entity.type
_entity.pdbx_description
1 polymer ?
#
loop_
_entity_poly.entity_id
_entity_poly.type
_entity_poly.pdbx_seq_one_letter_code
_entity_poly.pdbx_strand_id
1 'polypeptide(L)'
;MPKALHFKGDKKVKKRKKAAEPYDAADAASKQLSTTAATADADHDDDSWVNADAPSDVSGPILIVLPTDTPSCLACDANGKVFASTLENIVDGDPATAEPHDVRQVFVATRVAGTESLSLKGHHGRYLSCDKYGILSATATAISPEESFVVIPVPNNPSTFSLQTIREKFLTIEDSSKRGPEVRGDEESITFNTTFRLRMQAKFKPRLKATKEEKGKERISRLELQALIGRELNDDEVKDLRRARRKGNFQTLMMDMRIKSKHDKYA
;
A
#
# COMPACT_ATOMS: atom_id res chain seq x y z
N MET A 1 -48.70 7.49 -3.84
CA MET A 1 -47.85 6.29 -3.68
C MET A 1 -47.91 5.85 -2.23
N PRO A 2 -48.25 4.58 -1.92
CA PRO A 2 -48.42 4.13 -0.54
C PRO A 2 -47.07 4.03 0.18
N LYS A 3 -47.07 4.43 1.46
CA LYS A 3 -45.90 4.53 2.34
C LYS A 3 -45.61 3.15 2.95
N ALA A 4 -44.36 2.69 2.90
CA ALA A 4 -43.99 1.34 3.33
C ALA A 4 -44.26 1.10 4.84
N LEU A 5 -44.98 0.01 5.15
CA LEU A 5 -45.27 -0.45 6.50
C LEU A 5 -43.98 -0.99 7.16
N HIS A 6 -43.62 -0.46 8.32
CA HIS A 6 -42.48 -0.96 9.10
C HIS A 6 -42.92 -2.08 10.05
N PHE A 7 -42.17 -3.19 10.07
CA PHE A 7 -42.44 -4.32 10.95
C PHE A 7 -41.77 -4.15 12.32
N LYS A 8 -42.41 -4.71 13.35
CA LYS A 8 -41.94 -4.65 14.74
C LYS A 8 -40.69 -5.55 14.87
N GLY A 9 -39.52 -4.94 14.83
CA GLY A 9 -38.22 -5.63 14.87
C GLY A 9 -37.10 -4.91 14.11
N ASP A 10 -37.45 -3.99 13.21
CA ASP A 10 -36.44 -3.25 12.44
C ASP A 10 -35.66 -2.23 13.29
N LYS A 11 -34.33 -2.37 13.29
CA LYS A 11 -33.40 -1.49 13.99
C LYS A 11 -33.30 -0.14 13.25
N LYS A 12 -33.60 0.95 13.94
CA LYS A 12 -33.55 2.32 13.40
C LYS A 12 -32.15 2.68 12.89
N VAL A 13 -32.04 3.03 11.59
CA VAL A 13 -30.82 3.59 11.01
C VAL A 13 -30.56 4.98 11.62
N LYS A 14 -29.46 5.13 12.35
CA LYS A 14 -29.05 6.41 12.95
C LYS A 14 -28.56 7.37 11.85
N LYS A 15 -29.29 8.47 11.64
CA LYS A 15 -28.90 9.57 10.74
C LYS A 15 -27.63 10.25 11.27
N ARG A 16 -26.60 10.34 10.42
CA ARG A 16 -25.35 11.06 10.68
C ARG A 16 -25.64 12.58 10.66
N LYS A 17 -25.23 13.28 11.72
CA LYS A 17 -25.48 14.71 11.94
C LYS A 17 -24.54 15.54 11.05
N LYS A 18 -25.11 16.32 10.14
CA LYS A 18 -24.43 17.30 9.28
C LYS A 18 -24.04 18.50 10.18
N ALA A 19 -22.76 18.84 10.26
CA ALA A 19 -22.32 20.10 10.88
C ALA A 19 -22.36 21.21 9.83
N ALA A 20 -22.85 22.36 10.25
CA ALA A 20 -23.15 23.53 9.43
C ALA A 20 -21.90 24.39 9.18
N GLU A 21 -21.83 25.00 8.00
CA GLU A 21 -20.98 26.16 7.73
C GLU A 21 -21.56 27.44 8.35
N PRO A 22 -20.69 28.44 8.55
CA PRO A 22 -21.03 29.78 8.06
C PRO A 22 -19.87 30.46 7.29
N TYR A 23 -20.21 30.95 6.10
CA TYR A 23 -19.74 32.17 5.39
C TYR A 23 -19.24 33.29 6.35
N ASP A 24 -18.28 34.19 6.06
CA ASP A 24 -17.83 34.79 4.80
C ASP A 24 -16.53 35.63 5.00
N ALA A 25 -15.88 35.97 3.88
CA ALA A 25 -14.98 37.12 3.61
C ALA A 25 -13.46 37.11 3.96
N ALA A 26 -12.66 37.00 2.87
CA ALA A 26 -11.46 37.76 2.45
C ALA A 26 -10.32 38.00 3.49
N ASP A 27 -9.06 37.64 3.25
CA ASP A 27 -8.14 38.25 2.26
C ASP A 27 -6.78 37.52 2.31
N ALA A 28 -5.95 37.79 1.30
CA ALA A 28 -4.71 37.12 0.92
C ALA A 28 -3.59 37.02 1.98
N ALA A 29 -2.80 35.94 1.92
CA ALA A 29 -1.38 35.99 1.51
C ALA A 29 -0.64 34.66 1.76
N SER A 30 0.10 34.28 0.74
CA SER A 30 1.16 33.28 0.66
C SER A 30 2.12 33.23 1.86
N LYS A 31 2.35 32.04 2.42
CA LYS A 31 3.61 31.72 3.11
C LYS A 31 3.89 30.21 3.19
N GLN A 32 4.88 29.81 2.39
CA GLN A 32 5.95 28.86 2.70
C GLN A 32 5.56 27.58 3.48
N LEU A 33 5.49 26.46 2.76
CA LEU A 33 5.59 25.12 3.32
C LEU A 33 7.04 24.88 3.77
N SER A 34 7.29 25.18 5.04
CA SER A 34 8.46 24.74 5.77
C SER A 34 8.39 23.24 6.04
N THR A 35 9.46 22.56 5.66
CA THR A 35 9.86 21.25 6.15
C THR A 35 9.98 21.23 7.69
N THR A 36 9.83 20.02 8.25
CA THR A 36 9.96 19.63 9.67
C THR A 36 8.71 19.71 10.54
N ALA A 37 8.09 18.55 10.81
CA ALA A 37 7.99 17.99 12.15
C ALA A 37 7.36 16.59 12.10
N ALA A 38 8.18 15.57 12.34
CA ALA A 38 7.71 14.32 12.88
C ALA A 38 7.14 14.58 14.28
N THR A 39 5.84 14.41 14.48
CA THR A 39 5.23 13.59 15.54
C THR A 39 3.71 13.76 15.57
N ALA A 40 3.04 12.59 15.56
CA ALA A 40 1.68 12.34 16.04
C ALA A 40 0.51 12.92 15.23
N ASP A 41 0.08 12.15 14.22
CA ASP A 41 -1.28 11.58 14.23
C ASP A 41 -1.23 10.15 13.68
N ALA A 42 -1.29 9.19 14.59
CA ALA A 42 -1.26 7.76 14.30
C ALA A 42 -2.70 7.25 14.22
N ASP A 43 -3.32 7.47 13.06
CA ASP A 43 -4.47 6.71 12.53
C ASP A 43 -4.84 7.11 11.08
N HIS A 44 -4.06 7.99 10.43
CA HIS A 44 -4.19 8.15 8.98
C HIS A 44 -3.52 6.94 8.30
N ASP A 45 -4.31 6.16 7.56
CA ASP A 45 -3.80 5.25 6.55
C ASP A 45 -2.81 6.02 5.68
N ASP A 46 -1.52 5.65 5.77
CA ASP A 46 -0.47 6.24 4.94
C ASP A 46 -0.64 5.69 3.53
N ASP A 47 -1.52 6.37 2.78
CA ASP A 47 -1.86 6.09 1.38
C ASP A 47 -0.83 6.70 0.40
N SER A 48 0.34 7.12 0.90
CA SER A 48 1.44 7.60 0.08
C SER A 48 2.01 6.50 -0.82
N TRP A 49 2.55 6.91 -1.97
CA TRP A 49 3.12 6.00 -2.97
C TRP A 49 4.65 6.05 -2.96
N VAL A 50 5.28 4.88 -2.97
CA VAL A 50 6.73 4.70 -2.96
C VAL A 50 7.18 3.76 -4.08
N ASN A 51 8.44 3.86 -4.49
CA ASN A 51 9.03 2.93 -5.43
C ASN A 51 9.32 1.57 -4.76
N ALA A 52 9.14 0.50 -5.53
CA ALA A 52 9.67 -0.81 -5.17
C ALA A 52 11.19 -0.81 -5.35
N ASP A 53 11.94 -1.34 -4.38
CA ASP A 53 13.40 -1.47 -4.47
C ASP A 53 13.79 -2.88 -4.89
N ALA A 54 13.04 -3.88 -4.43
CA ALA A 54 13.22 -5.29 -4.76
C ALA A 54 11.91 -5.93 -5.29
N PRO A 55 12.01 -7.02 -6.08
CA PRO A 55 10.84 -7.80 -6.49
C PRO A 55 9.99 -8.32 -5.32
N SER A 56 10.62 -8.56 -4.17
CA SER A 56 9.96 -9.00 -2.94
C SER A 56 9.13 -7.91 -2.27
N ASP A 57 9.35 -6.64 -2.58
CA ASP A 57 8.54 -5.54 -2.05
C ASP A 57 7.15 -5.51 -2.68
N VAL A 58 7.02 -6.00 -3.93
CA VAL A 58 5.83 -5.87 -4.79
C VAL A 58 4.65 -6.65 -4.21
N SER A 59 3.82 -5.97 -3.43
CA SER A 59 2.64 -6.53 -2.79
C SER A 59 1.58 -5.46 -2.50
N GLY A 60 0.31 -5.86 -2.47
CA GLY A 60 -0.81 -4.94 -2.24
C GLY A 60 -1.11 -4.07 -3.46
N PRO A 61 -1.75 -2.90 -3.29
CA PRO A 61 -2.03 -1.97 -4.37
C PRO A 61 -0.73 -1.41 -4.98
N ILE A 62 -0.58 -1.58 -6.29
CA ILE A 62 0.53 -1.12 -7.11
C ILE A 62 0.05 -0.34 -8.33
N LEU A 63 0.93 0.50 -8.85
CA LEU A 63 0.80 1.24 -10.09
C LEU A 63 2.01 0.88 -10.96
N ILE A 64 1.72 0.45 -12.20
CA ILE A 64 2.73 0.02 -13.17
C ILE A 64 2.91 1.17 -14.15
N VAL A 65 4.01 1.90 -14.00
CA VAL A 65 4.36 3.05 -14.84
C VAL A 65 5.09 2.56 -16.08
N LEU A 66 4.63 3.03 -17.22
CA LEU A 66 5.02 2.63 -18.56
C LEU A 66 6.16 3.54 -19.10
N PRO A 67 7.19 3.00 -19.77
CA PRO A 67 8.27 3.78 -20.39
C PRO A 67 7.80 4.46 -21.68
N THR A 68 6.92 5.45 -21.58
CA THR A 68 6.36 6.22 -22.71
C THR A 68 6.78 7.69 -22.66
N ASP A 69 6.85 8.35 -23.82
CA ASP A 69 7.22 9.78 -23.93
C ASP A 69 6.29 10.68 -23.11
N THR A 70 4.98 10.46 -23.25
CA THR A 70 4.00 11.02 -22.32
C THR A 70 3.85 10.06 -21.15
N PRO A 71 4.10 10.46 -19.89
CA PRO A 71 4.00 9.56 -18.75
C PRO A 71 2.65 8.84 -18.72
N SER A 72 2.68 7.52 -18.74
CA SER A 72 1.50 6.68 -18.73
C SER A 72 1.66 5.48 -17.79
N CYS A 73 0.57 4.81 -17.51
CA CYS A 73 0.52 3.63 -16.66
C CYS A 73 -0.39 2.57 -17.25
N LEU A 74 -0.19 1.32 -16.82
CA LEU A 74 -1.08 0.24 -17.15
C LEU A 74 -2.43 0.46 -16.47
N ALA A 75 -3.52 0.35 -17.22
CA ALA A 75 -4.87 0.43 -16.70
C ALA A 75 -5.77 -0.65 -17.31
N CYS A 76 -6.88 -0.95 -16.63
CA CYS A 76 -7.91 -1.85 -17.13
C CYS A 76 -9.31 -1.24 -17.06
N ASP A 77 -10.16 -1.54 -18.03
CA ASP A 77 -11.58 -1.19 -17.99
C ASP A 77 -12.42 -2.27 -17.29
N ALA A 78 -13.71 -1.99 -17.07
CA ALA A 78 -14.63 -2.95 -16.47
C ALA A 78 -14.92 -4.17 -17.36
N ASN A 79 -14.67 -4.07 -18.68
CA ASN A 79 -14.81 -5.16 -19.64
C ASN A 79 -13.56 -6.07 -19.68
N GLY A 80 -12.48 -5.68 -19.00
CA GLY A 80 -11.20 -6.38 -19.01
C GLY A 80 -10.26 -5.99 -20.17
N LYS A 81 -10.53 -4.92 -20.91
CA LYS A 81 -9.57 -4.35 -21.86
C LYS A 81 -8.44 -3.66 -21.10
N VAL A 82 -7.21 -3.99 -21.45
CA VAL A 82 -5.99 -3.38 -20.92
C VAL A 82 -5.53 -2.28 -21.88
N PHE A 83 -5.10 -1.14 -21.34
CA PHE A 83 -4.65 0.02 -22.12
C PHE A 83 -3.66 0.86 -21.32
N ALA A 84 -2.91 1.70 -22.02
CA ALA A 84 -2.07 2.73 -21.40
C ALA A 84 -2.92 3.96 -21.07
N SER A 85 -3.01 4.30 -19.78
CA SER A 85 -3.65 5.52 -19.30
C SER A 85 -2.59 6.58 -19.05
N THR A 86 -2.78 7.80 -19.55
CA THR A 86 -1.93 8.95 -19.20
C THR A 86 -1.93 9.15 -17.69
N LEU A 87 -0.81 9.61 -17.12
CA LEU A 87 -0.66 9.95 -15.71
C LEU A 87 -0.68 11.47 -15.52
N GLU A 88 -1.61 11.97 -14.72
CA GLU A 88 -1.75 13.42 -14.45
C GLU A 88 -1.08 13.83 -13.14
N ASN A 89 -1.18 12.99 -12.10
CA ASN A 89 -0.60 13.24 -10.78
C ASN A 89 0.89 12.87 -10.76
N ILE A 90 1.71 13.73 -11.36
CA ILE A 90 3.18 13.62 -11.39
C ILE A 90 3.80 14.97 -11.06
N VAL A 91 4.81 14.99 -10.20
CA VAL A 91 5.59 16.19 -9.89
C VAL A 91 6.69 16.36 -10.92
N ASP A 92 6.74 17.52 -11.59
CA ASP A 92 7.76 17.91 -12.57
C ASP A 92 7.98 16.89 -13.72
N GLY A 93 6.96 16.08 -14.02
CA GLY A 93 7.06 15.01 -15.03
C GLY A 93 7.93 13.82 -14.62
N ASP A 94 8.39 13.71 -13.37
CA ASP A 94 9.19 12.59 -12.89
C ASP A 94 8.33 11.34 -12.60
N PRO A 95 8.48 10.23 -13.36
CA PRO A 95 7.69 9.02 -13.14
C PRO A 95 7.95 8.36 -11.77
N ALA A 96 9.01 8.75 -11.05
CA ALA A 96 9.27 8.28 -9.68
C ALA A 96 8.38 8.94 -8.62
N THR A 97 7.63 10.00 -8.97
CA THR A 97 6.66 10.66 -8.08
C THR A 97 5.22 10.36 -8.46
N ALA A 98 5.00 9.51 -9.48
CA ALA A 98 3.68 9.21 -9.99
C ALA A 98 2.75 8.61 -8.93
N GLU A 99 1.52 9.12 -8.91
CA GLU A 99 0.41 8.62 -8.11
C GLU A 99 -0.81 8.34 -9.02
N PRO A 100 -1.62 7.30 -8.73
CA PRO A 100 -2.82 7.04 -9.50
C PRO A 100 -3.87 8.12 -9.23
N HIS A 101 -4.58 8.53 -10.28
CA HIS A 101 -5.74 9.43 -10.18
C HIS A 101 -7.07 8.72 -10.49
N ASP A 102 -7.00 7.55 -11.13
CA ASP A 102 -8.15 6.68 -11.38
C ASP A 102 -7.90 5.30 -10.74
N VAL A 103 -8.94 4.72 -10.16
CA VAL A 103 -8.95 3.36 -9.62
C VAL A 103 -8.57 2.33 -10.68
N ARG A 104 -8.88 2.60 -11.96
CA ARG A 104 -8.56 1.73 -13.10
C ARG A 104 -7.06 1.54 -13.34
N GLN A 105 -6.22 2.44 -12.81
CA GLN A 105 -4.76 2.42 -12.93
C GLN A 105 -4.10 1.55 -11.84
N VAL A 106 -4.88 1.13 -10.85
CA VAL A 106 -4.38 0.39 -9.69
C VAL A 106 -4.63 -1.10 -9.86
N PHE A 107 -3.57 -1.88 -9.65
CA PHE A 107 -3.63 -3.34 -9.57
C PHE A 107 -3.24 -3.81 -8.17
N VAL A 108 -3.91 -4.83 -7.67
CA VAL A 108 -3.53 -5.49 -6.41
C VAL A 108 -2.60 -6.65 -6.74
N ALA A 109 -1.32 -6.49 -6.39
CA ALA A 109 -0.28 -7.48 -6.54
C ALA A 109 -0.27 -8.47 -5.37
N THR A 110 -0.39 -9.76 -5.67
CA THR A 110 -0.32 -10.84 -4.68
C THR A 110 0.64 -11.92 -5.17
N ARG A 111 1.64 -12.25 -4.35
CA ARG A 111 2.58 -13.34 -4.64
C ARG A 111 1.95 -14.68 -4.26
N VAL A 112 2.04 -15.66 -5.15
CA VAL A 112 1.49 -17.00 -4.91
C VAL A 112 2.45 -17.78 -4.01
N ALA A 113 1.97 -18.20 -2.84
CA ALA A 113 2.78 -18.91 -1.84
C ALA A 113 3.46 -20.15 -2.44
N GLY A 114 4.76 -20.32 -2.18
CA GLY A 114 5.57 -21.42 -2.70
C GLY A 114 6.11 -21.21 -4.13
N THR A 115 5.77 -20.10 -4.79
CA THR A 115 6.32 -19.73 -6.11
C THR A 115 6.81 -18.29 -6.12
N GLU A 116 7.58 -17.92 -7.14
CA GLU A 116 7.96 -16.54 -7.39
C GLU A 116 6.93 -15.75 -8.21
N SER A 117 5.83 -16.40 -8.57
CA SER A 117 4.78 -15.85 -9.41
C SER A 117 3.96 -14.78 -8.69
N LEU A 118 3.77 -13.68 -9.40
CA LEU A 118 2.97 -12.53 -9.05
C LEU A 118 1.65 -12.59 -9.83
N SER A 119 0.54 -12.48 -9.11
CA SER A 119 -0.78 -12.26 -9.68
C SER A 119 -1.17 -10.79 -9.54
N LEU A 120 -1.79 -10.24 -10.58
CA LEU A 120 -2.20 -8.83 -10.64
C LEU A 120 -3.72 -8.76 -10.78
N LYS A 121 -4.42 -8.21 -9.79
CA LYS A 121 -5.88 -8.09 -9.78
C LYS A 121 -6.32 -6.66 -10.01
N GLY A 122 -7.09 -6.41 -11.06
CA GLY A 122 -7.65 -5.09 -11.37
C GLY A 122 -8.78 -4.68 -10.41
N HIS A 123 -9.19 -3.42 -10.52
CA HIS A 123 -10.23 -2.80 -9.68
C HIS A 123 -11.59 -3.54 -9.68
N HIS A 124 -11.98 -4.13 -10.81
CA HIS A 124 -13.22 -4.89 -11.00
C HIS A 124 -13.12 -6.35 -10.52
N GLY A 125 -12.00 -6.71 -9.89
CA GLY A 125 -11.81 -7.99 -9.24
C GLY A 125 -11.41 -9.14 -10.17
N ARG A 126 -10.99 -8.84 -11.40
CA ARG A 126 -10.44 -9.82 -12.36
C ARG A 126 -8.92 -9.74 -12.41
N TYR A 127 -8.28 -10.82 -12.83
CA TYR A 127 -6.84 -10.93 -12.94
C TYR A 127 -6.36 -10.52 -14.34
N LEU A 128 -5.22 -9.83 -14.38
CA LEU A 128 -4.47 -9.59 -15.60
C LEU A 128 -3.92 -10.93 -16.12
N SER A 129 -4.10 -11.17 -17.41
CA SER A 129 -3.72 -12.38 -18.13
C SER A 129 -2.95 -11.99 -19.39
N CYS A 130 -2.05 -12.85 -19.84
CA CYS A 130 -1.37 -12.73 -21.13
C CYS A 130 -1.60 -13.99 -21.98
N ASP A 131 -2.32 -13.82 -23.09
CA ASP A 131 -2.57 -14.90 -24.05
C ASP A 131 -1.29 -15.30 -24.81
N LYS A 132 -1.29 -16.45 -25.47
CA LYS A 132 -0.19 -16.98 -26.29
C LYS A 132 0.24 -16.04 -27.43
N TYR A 133 -0.65 -15.14 -27.85
CA TYR A 133 -0.38 -14.12 -28.86
C TYR A 133 0.17 -12.80 -28.28
N GLY A 134 0.43 -12.73 -26.97
CA GLY A 134 0.92 -11.52 -26.31
C GLY A 134 -0.15 -10.46 -26.04
N ILE A 135 -1.43 -10.82 -26.13
CA ILE A 135 -2.53 -9.89 -25.87
C ILE A 135 -2.84 -9.90 -24.37
N LEU A 136 -2.82 -8.71 -23.77
CA LEU A 136 -3.16 -8.53 -22.36
C LEU A 136 -4.66 -8.34 -22.17
N SER A 137 -5.25 -9.05 -21.21
CA SER A 137 -6.65 -8.88 -20.82
C SER A 137 -6.84 -9.04 -19.32
N ALA A 138 -7.82 -8.38 -18.75
CA ALA A 138 -8.18 -8.48 -17.33
C ALA A 138 -9.59 -9.07 -17.18
N THR A 139 -9.83 -10.28 -17.71
CA THR A 139 -11.15 -10.93 -17.70
C THR A 139 -11.23 -12.15 -16.78
N ALA A 140 -10.10 -12.74 -16.38
CA ALA A 140 -10.04 -13.96 -15.60
C ALA A 140 -10.55 -13.80 -14.16
N THR A 141 -11.36 -14.74 -13.67
CA THR A 141 -11.84 -14.76 -12.26
C THR A 141 -10.91 -15.49 -11.30
N ALA A 142 -9.99 -16.30 -11.85
CA ALA A 142 -9.09 -17.15 -11.10
C ALA A 142 -7.67 -17.03 -11.66
N ILE A 143 -6.70 -17.41 -10.85
CA ILE A 143 -5.29 -17.41 -11.23
C ILE A 143 -5.01 -18.75 -11.93
N SER A 144 -4.70 -18.69 -13.21
CA SER A 144 -4.19 -19.80 -14.01
C SER A 144 -2.74 -19.46 -14.43
N PRO A 145 -2.06 -20.33 -15.20
CA PRO A 145 -0.71 -20.04 -15.67
C PRO A 145 -0.60 -18.73 -16.48
N GLU A 146 -1.67 -18.32 -17.18
CA GLU A 146 -1.68 -17.11 -18.01
C GLU A 146 -1.75 -15.81 -17.21
N GLU A 147 -2.21 -15.87 -15.96
CA GLU A 147 -2.28 -14.76 -15.00
C GLU A 147 -1.07 -14.69 -14.06
N SER A 148 -0.06 -15.52 -14.30
CA SER A 148 1.14 -15.63 -13.48
C SER A 148 2.32 -14.91 -14.13
N PHE A 149 2.83 -13.88 -13.45
CA PHE A 149 3.97 -13.08 -13.91
C PHE A 149 5.17 -13.21 -12.98
N VAL A 150 6.38 -13.02 -13.47
CA VAL A 150 7.60 -12.95 -12.66
C VAL A 150 8.19 -11.55 -12.80
N VAL A 151 8.52 -10.93 -11.67
CA VAL A 151 9.12 -9.59 -11.63
C VAL A 151 10.65 -9.74 -11.66
N ILE A 152 11.25 -9.37 -12.78
CA ILE A 152 12.70 -9.44 -12.98
C ILE A 152 13.30 -8.03 -12.80
N PRO A 153 14.24 -7.83 -11.86
CA PRO A 153 14.91 -6.55 -11.70
C PRO A 153 15.85 -6.30 -12.89
N VAL A 154 15.82 -5.08 -13.45
CA VAL A 154 16.70 -4.71 -14.55
C VAL A 154 18.05 -4.24 -14.00
N PRO A 155 19.17 -4.94 -14.28
CA PRO A 155 20.49 -4.46 -13.90
C PRO A 155 20.74 -3.14 -14.64
N ASN A 156 21.16 -2.10 -13.91
CA ASN A 156 21.46 -0.73 -14.35
C ASN A 156 20.37 0.33 -14.11
N ASN A 157 19.13 -0.03 -13.78
CA ASN A 157 18.09 0.96 -13.44
C ASN A 157 17.38 0.58 -12.13
N PRO A 158 17.79 1.18 -10.98
CA PRO A 158 17.14 0.89 -9.72
C PRO A 158 15.65 1.28 -9.77
N SER A 159 14.80 0.50 -9.10
CA SER A 159 13.34 0.65 -9.08
C SER A 159 12.63 0.43 -10.42
N THR A 160 13.29 -0.21 -11.38
CA THR A 160 12.67 -0.65 -12.63
C THR A 160 12.76 -2.17 -12.78
N PHE A 161 11.71 -2.73 -13.40
CA PHE A 161 11.48 -4.16 -13.46
C PHE A 161 10.87 -4.54 -14.81
N SER A 162 11.25 -5.70 -15.31
CA SER A 162 10.57 -6.35 -16.42
C SER A 162 9.57 -7.36 -15.87
N LEU A 163 8.39 -7.44 -16.48
CA LEU A 163 7.37 -8.44 -16.14
C LEU A 163 7.45 -9.58 -17.15
N GLN A 164 7.87 -10.75 -16.68
CA GLN A 164 7.96 -11.96 -17.49
C GLN A 164 6.69 -12.79 -17.34
N THR A 165 6.17 -13.32 -18.44
CA THR A 165 5.04 -14.24 -18.49
C THR A 165 5.50 -15.67 -18.28
N ILE A 166 4.57 -16.60 -18.04
CA ILE A 166 4.87 -18.04 -17.94
C ILE A 166 5.54 -18.62 -19.20
N ARG A 167 5.44 -17.94 -20.35
CA ARG A 167 6.04 -18.34 -21.63
C ARG A 167 7.44 -17.73 -21.84
N GLU A 168 8.05 -17.25 -20.77
CA GLU A 168 9.37 -16.60 -20.76
C GLU A 168 9.47 -15.30 -21.56
N LYS A 169 8.33 -14.79 -22.06
CA LYS A 169 8.24 -13.50 -22.78
C LYS A 169 7.99 -12.34 -21.83
N PHE A 170 8.38 -11.14 -22.24
CA PHE A 170 8.26 -9.91 -21.47
C PHE A 170 7.08 -9.05 -21.92
N LEU A 171 6.50 -8.33 -20.98
CA LEU A 171 5.59 -7.23 -21.30
C LEU A 171 6.37 -6.12 -22.00
N THR A 172 5.78 -5.54 -23.03
CA THR A 172 6.36 -4.48 -23.86
C THR A 172 5.30 -3.44 -24.20
N ILE A 173 5.77 -2.26 -24.58
CA ILE A 173 4.93 -1.19 -25.13
C ILE A 173 5.31 -0.98 -26.56
N GLU A 174 4.30 -1.05 -27.42
CA GLU A 174 4.40 -0.69 -28.82
C GLU A 174 3.73 0.67 -29.02
N ASP A 175 4.51 1.70 -29.34
CA ASP A 175 3.94 2.99 -29.71
C ASP A 175 3.48 2.97 -31.16
N SER A 176 2.22 2.56 -31.36
CA SER A 176 1.61 2.57 -32.67
C SER A 176 1.15 3.99 -33.01
N SER A 177 1.84 4.63 -33.96
CA SER A 177 1.60 6.02 -34.39
C SER A 177 0.16 6.36 -34.82
N LYS A 178 -0.74 5.36 -34.93
CA LYS A 178 -2.15 5.53 -35.32
C LYS A 178 -3.15 5.32 -34.18
N ARG A 179 -2.79 4.65 -33.08
CA ARG A 179 -3.73 4.29 -32.00
C ARG A 179 -3.19 4.59 -30.59
N GLY A 180 -1.99 5.15 -30.49
CA GLY A 180 -1.30 5.40 -29.23
C GLY A 180 -0.57 4.15 -28.71
N PRO A 181 0.01 4.24 -27.50
CA PRO A 181 0.77 3.16 -26.90
C PRO A 181 -0.12 1.95 -26.59
N GLU A 182 0.19 0.82 -27.21
CA GLU A 182 -0.44 -0.48 -26.99
C GLU A 182 0.48 -1.37 -26.16
N VAL A 183 -0.08 -2.03 -25.14
CA VAL A 183 0.71 -2.89 -24.24
C VAL A 183 0.53 -4.34 -24.69
N ARG A 184 1.65 -5.02 -24.91
CA ARG A 184 1.72 -6.42 -25.34
C ARG A 184 2.63 -7.25 -24.43
N GLY A 185 2.64 -8.56 -24.62
CA GLY A 185 3.41 -9.52 -23.82
C GLY A 185 4.17 -10.55 -24.66
N ASP A 186 4.56 -10.19 -25.88
CA ASP A 186 5.20 -11.06 -26.86
C ASP A 186 6.69 -10.79 -27.10
N GLU A 187 7.30 -9.86 -26.37
CA GLU A 187 8.72 -9.50 -26.51
C GLU A 187 9.64 -10.56 -25.88
N GLU A 188 10.76 -10.87 -26.52
CA GLU A 188 11.70 -11.90 -26.05
C GLU A 188 12.90 -11.31 -25.30
N SER A 189 13.20 -10.03 -25.54
CA SER A 189 14.38 -9.36 -25.02
C SER A 189 14.04 -8.24 -24.03
N ILE A 190 14.90 -8.05 -23.03
CA ILE A 190 14.76 -6.90 -22.12
C ILE A 190 15.30 -5.67 -22.84
N THR A 191 14.39 -4.76 -23.21
CA THR A 191 14.69 -3.48 -23.83
C THR A 191 14.16 -2.32 -22.98
N PHE A 192 14.34 -1.10 -23.45
CA PHE A 192 13.75 0.07 -22.80
C PHE A 192 12.22 -0.04 -22.70
N ASN A 193 11.55 -0.52 -23.76
CA ASN A 193 10.08 -0.62 -23.81
C ASN A 193 9.50 -1.72 -22.92
N THR A 194 10.33 -2.64 -22.43
CA THR A 194 9.93 -3.69 -21.47
C THR A 194 10.27 -3.34 -20.02
N THR A 195 10.84 -2.16 -19.78
CA THR A 195 11.34 -1.75 -18.47
C THR A 195 10.30 -0.87 -17.78
N PHE A 196 9.57 -1.43 -16.82
CA PHE A 196 8.49 -0.75 -16.11
C PHE A 196 8.93 -0.26 -14.75
N ARG A 197 8.38 0.86 -14.28
CA ARG A 197 8.57 1.31 -12.90
C ARG A 197 7.38 0.90 -12.06
N LEU A 198 7.64 0.24 -10.93
CA LEU A 198 6.60 -0.23 -10.01
C LEU A 198 6.51 0.67 -8.80
N ARG A 199 5.36 1.32 -8.67
CA ARG A 199 4.96 2.14 -7.51
C ARG A 199 4.03 1.31 -6.63
N MET A 200 4.12 1.45 -5.32
CA MET A 200 3.27 0.75 -4.35
C MET A 200 2.86 1.68 -3.21
N GLN A 201 1.75 1.37 -2.56
CA GLN A 201 1.38 2.06 -1.33
C GLN A 201 2.38 1.76 -0.20
N ALA A 202 2.86 2.81 0.48
CA ALA A 202 3.90 2.75 1.51
C ALA A 202 3.55 1.77 2.64
N LYS A 203 2.28 1.72 3.03
CA LYS A 203 1.79 0.80 4.06
C LYS A 203 1.98 -0.68 3.71
N PHE A 204 2.17 -1.03 2.43
CA PHE A 204 2.36 -2.40 1.97
C PHE A 204 3.81 -2.84 1.86
N LYS A 205 4.77 -1.91 1.90
CA LYS A 205 6.20 -2.24 1.83
C LYS A 205 6.59 -3.15 3.00
N PRO A 206 7.10 -4.38 2.76
CA PRO A 206 7.33 -5.38 3.80
C PRO A 206 8.22 -4.87 4.94
N ARG A 207 9.24 -4.07 4.63
CA ARG A 207 10.13 -3.47 5.64
C ARG A 207 9.39 -2.47 6.55
N LEU A 208 8.46 -1.69 6.01
CA LEU A 208 7.64 -0.77 6.80
C LEU A 208 6.62 -1.52 7.65
N LYS A 209 6.03 -2.62 7.12
CA LYS A 209 5.15 -3.51 7.89
C LYS A 209 5.87 -4.18 9.05
N ALA A 210 7.01 -4.83 8.81
CA ALA A 210 7.79 -5.47 9.87
C ALA A 210 8.19 -4.47 10.96
N THR A 211 8.68 -3.29 10.57
CA THR A 211 9.05 -2.24 11.53
C THR A 211 7.82 -1.72 12.32
N LYS A 212 6.65 -1.60 11.69
CA LYS A 212 5.41 -1.17 12.34
C LYS A 212 4.83 -2.26 13.25
N GLU A 213 4.91 -3.52 12.85
CA GLU A 213 4.49 -4.68 13.64
C GLU A 213 5.40 -4.89 14.86
N GLU A 214 6.71 -4.70 14.72
CA GLU A 214 7.64 -4.68 15.85
C GLU A 214 7.32 -3.55 16.82
N LYS A 215 7.15 -2.32 16.32
CA LYS A 215 6.72 -1.17 17.14
C LYS A 215 5.33 -1.37 17.76
N GLY A 216 4.43 -2.10 17.10
CA GLY A 216 3.12 -2.49 17.62
C GLY A 216 3.24 -3.50 18.76
N LYS A 217 4.09 -4.52 18.61
CA LYS A 217 4.43 -5.48 19.67
C LYS A 217 5.11 -4.82 20.87
N GLU A 218 5.85 -3.72 20.64
CA GLU A 218 6.45 -2.91 21.69
C GLU A 218 5.43 -2.07 22.49
N ARG A 219 4.27 -1.75 21.90
CA ARG A 219 3.17 -1.03 22.56
C ARG A 219 2.35 -1.96 23.45
N ILE A 220 2.92 -2.31 24.60
CA ILE A 220 2.15 -2.90 25.70
C ILE A 220 1.23 -1.81 26.31
N SER A 221 -0.02 -2.18 26.56
CA SER A 221 -1.00 -1.32 27.21
C SER A 221 -0.69 -1.12 28.69
N ARG A 222 -1.20 -0.03 29.29
CA ARG A 222 -1.04 0.22 30.74
C ARG A 222 -1.59 -0.95 31.57
N LEU A 223 -2.72 -1.49 31.14
CA LEU A 223 -3.43 -2.57 31.83
C LEU A 223 -2.63 -3.88 31.81
N GLU A 224 -1.94 -4.18 30.71
CA GLU A 224 -1.00 -5.32 30.63
C GLU A 224 0.23 -5.14 31.53
N LEU A 225 0.80 -3.93 31.63
CA LEU A 225 1.91 -3.66 32.57
C LEU A 225 1.47 -3.87 34.02
N GLN A 226 0.28 -3.40 34.36
CA GLN A 226 -0.29 -3.53 35.70
C GLN A 226 -0.58 -5.00 36.03
N ALA A 227 -1.15 -5.77 35.09
CA ALA A 227 -1.37 -7.21 35.24
C ALA A 227 -0.07 -7.98 35.42
N LEU A 228 0.99 -7.63 34.68
CA LEU A 228 2.31 -8.22 34.82
C LEU A 228 2.91 -7.92 36.20
N ILE A 229 2.80 -6.70 36.71
CA ILE A 229 3.41 -6.35 38.00
C ILE A 229 2.52 -6.77 39.19
N GLY A 230 1.21 -6.96 38.95
CA GLY A 230 0.24 -7.36 39.97
C GLY A 230 -0.22 -6.20 40.86
N ARG A 231 -0.05 -4.95 40.42
CA ARG A 231 -0.48 -3.74 41.13
C ARG A 231 -0.81 -2.61 40.16
N GLU A 232 -1.52 -1.60 40.64
CA GLU A 232 -1.68 -0.35 39.90
C GLU A 232 -0.35 0.41 39.83
N LEU A 233 0.04 0.76 38.61
CA LEU A 233 1.26 1.51 38.31
C LEU A 233 0.94 2.99 38.14
N ASN A 234 1.82 3.83 38.67
CA ASN A 234 1.82 5.27 38.42
C ASN A 234 2.32 5.59 37.01
N ASP A 235 2.01 6.79 36.52
CA ASP A 235 2.33 7.21 35.16
C ASP A 235 3.85 7.22 34.89
N ASP A 236 4.66 7.57 35.89
CA ASP A 236 6.12 7.53 35.82
C ASP A 236 6.66 6.09 35.73
N GLU A 237 6.09 5.17 36.50
CA GLU A 237 6.47 3.74 36.47
C GLU A 237 6.11 3.09 35.13
N VAL A 238 4.96 3.46 34.56
CA VAL A 238 4.54 3.05 33.21
C VAL A 238 5.52 3.58 32.16
N LYS A 239 5.97 4.83 32.30
CA LYS A 239 6.94 5.45 31.39
C LYS A 239 8.30 4.77 31.47
N ASP A 240 8.76 4.42 32.66
CA ASP A 240 10.03 3.72 32.86
C ASP A 240 9.99 2.27 32.38
N LEU A 241 8.88 1.55 32.52
CA LEU A 241 8.70 0.22 31.92
C LEU A 241 8.73 0.26 30.40
N ARG A 242 8.02 1.24 29.80
CA ARG A 242 8.05 1.47 28.34
C ARG A 242 9.46 1.81 27.86
N ARG A 243 10.20 2.61 28.62
CA ARG A 243 11.59 2.97 28.33
C ARG A 243 12.53 1.76 28.49
N ALA A 244 12.36 0.97 29.55
CA ALA A 244 13.16 -0.24 29.80
C ALA A 244 12.95 -1.29 28.70
N ARG A 245 11.74 -1.38 28.13
CA ARG A 245 11.45 -2.25 26.98
C ARG A 245 12.19 -1.83 25.71
N ARG A 246 12.24 -0.52 25.43
CA ARG A 246 13.04 0.01 24.31
C ARG A 246 14.55 -0.22 24.50
N LYS A 247 15.02 -0.29 25.75
CA LYS A 247 16.42 -0.50 26.10
C LYS A 247 16.81 -1.97 26.32
N GLY A 248 15.86 -2.91 26.21
CA GLY A 248 16.10 -4.34 26.45
C GLY A 248 16.14 -4.79 27.92
N ASN A 249 16.00 -3.87 28.89
CA ASN A 249 16.09 -4.15 30.33
C ASN A 249 14.73 -4.31 31.03
N PHE A 250 13.69 -4.67 30.28
CA PHE A 250 12.31 -4.75 30.79
C PHE A 250 12.14 -5.77 31.91
N GLN A 251 12.74 -6.95 31.77
CA GLN A 251 12.57 -8.05 32.73
C GLN A 251 13.20 -7.71 34.10
N THR A 252 14.39 -7.10 34.08
CA THR A 252 15.08 -6.66 35.29
C THR A 252 14.28 -5.59 36.03
N LEU A 253 13.84 -4.55 35.31
CA LEU A 253 13.07 -3.46 35.91
C LEU A 253 11.70 -3.92 36.41
N MET A 254 11.05 -4.86 35.71
CA MET A 254 9.81 -5.48 36.17
C MET A 254 10.02 -6.24 37.49
N MET A 255 11.08 -7.03 37.60
CA MET A 255 11.39 -7.78 38.82
C MET A 255 11.72 -6.85 39.98
N ASP A 256 12.52 -5.81 39.77
CA ASP A 256 12.83 -4.81 40.78
C ASP A 256 11.58 -4.12 41.31
N MET A 257 10.65 -3.75 40.42
CA MET A 257 9.39 -3.13 40.85
C MET A 257 8.45 -4.10 41.57
N ARG A 258 8.42 -5.38 41.18
CA ARG A 258 7.71 -6.41 41.94
C ARG A 258 8.31 -6.64 43.32
N ILE A 259 9.64 -6.63 43.46
CA ILE A 259 10.35 -6.82 44.74
C ILE A 259 10.12 -5.61 45.66
N LYS A 260 10.30 -4.39 45.14
CA LYS A 260 10.02 -3.14 45.89
C LYS A 260 8.59 -3.09 46.41
N SER A 261 7.63 -3.63 45.65
CA SER A 261 6.24 -3.70 46.08
C SER A 261 5.96 -4.70 47.21
N LYS A 262 6.85 -5.66 47.47
CA LYS A 262 6.70 -6.66 48.53
C LYS A 262 7.32 -6.23 49.87
N HIS A 263 8.05 -5.12 49.91
CA HIS A 263 8.87 -4.76 51.06
C HIS A 263 8.19 -3.91 52.13
N ASP A 264 6.86 -3.78 52.14
CA ASP A 264 6.19 -3.01 53.17
C ASP A 264 5.04 -3.77 53.85
N LYS A 265 5.33 -4.22 55.07
CA LYS A 265 4.33 -4.45 56.12
C LYS A 265 4.89 -4.70 57.53
N TYR A 266 6.21 -4.86 57.73
CA TYR A 266 6.78 -5.14 59.06
C TYR A 266 8.22 -4.58 59.26
N ALA A 267 8.45 -3.30 58.96
CA ALA A 267 9.63 -2.58 59.44
C ALA A 267 9.19 -1.29 60.16
#